data_AF-A0A5N9GR07-F1
#
_entry.id   AF-A0A5N9GR07-F1
#
_cell.length_a   1.000
_cell.length_b   1.000
_cell.length_c   1.000
_cell.angle_alpha   90.00
_cell.angle_beta   90.00
_cell.angle_gamma   90.00
#
_symmetry.space_group_name_H-M   'P 1'
#
loop_
_entity.id
_entity.type
_entity.pdbx_description
1 polymer ?
#
loop_
_entity_poly.entity_id
_entity_poly.type
_entity_poly.pdbx_seq_one_letter_code
_entity_poly.pdbx_strand_id
1 'polypeptide(L)'
;MDKVFFTLEEAQGCVNWLKEQFEAIQSLRNKIYELDQKIQTLESGVSLNGGGSISGQISSYSSEKDSFIELAEEKIDSIQRKGILVKSIEHALVDFPSILDSREIYLCWHGGEDKILYWHEIDVGFSGRQAL
;
A
#
# COMPACT_ATOMS: atom_id res chain seq x y z
N MET A 1 3.03 -17.56 13.72
CA MET A 1 3.31 -17.71 12.28
C MET A 1 4.79 -17.45 12.13
N ASP A 2 5.54 -18.39 11.58
CA ASP A 2 7.00 -18.26 11.47
C ASP A 2 7.35 -17.18 10.45
N LYS A 3 8.44 -16.45 10.72
CA LYS A 3 8.91 -15.36 9.86
C LYS A 3 9.39 -15.96 8.54
N VAL A 4 8.78 -15.55 7.42
CA VAL A 4 9.19 -15.98 6.08
C VAL A 4 10.41 -15.16 5.67
N PHE A 5 11.49 -15.83 5.33
CA PHE A 5 12.69 -15.21 4.76
C PHE A 5 12.74 -15.44 3.26
N PHE A 6 13.11 -14.40 2.54
CA PHE A 6 13.23 -14.40 1.08
C PHE A 6 14.69 -14.45 0.68
N THR A 7 14.99 -15.23 -0.35
CA THR A 7 16.18 -15.01 -1.18
C THR A 7 16.00 -13.75 -2.03
N LEU A 8 17.10 -13.20 -2.54
CA LEU A 8 17.03 -12.08 -3.50
C LEU A 8 16.18 -12.47 -4.71
N GLU A 9 16.31 -13.68 -5.25
CA GLU A 9 15.55 -14.15 -6.41
C GLU A 9 14.04 -14.19 -6.15
N GLU A 10 13.61 -14.74 -5.01
CA GLU A 10 12.19 -14.78 -4.62
C GLU A 10 11.60 -13.37 -4.44
N ALA A 11 12.35 -12.49 -3.76
CA ALA A 11 11.95 -11.10 -3.59
C ALA A 11 11.88 -10.39 -4.96
N GLN A 12 12.83 -10.67 -5.86
CA GLN A 12 12.87 -10.11 -7.20
C GLN A 12 11.67 -10.54 -8.05
N GLY A 13 11.26 -11.80 -7.92
CA GLY A 13 10.07 -12.35 -8.56
C GLY A 13 8.76 -11.70 -8.11
N CYS A 14 8.74 -11.05 -6.94
CA CYS A 14 7.56 -10.33 -6.44
C CYS A 14 7.42 -8.91 -7.02
N VAL A 15 8.46 -8.34 -7.64
CA VAL A 15 8.47 -6.90 -7.99
C VAL A 15 7.35 -6.52 -8.97
N ASN A 16 7.14 -7.28 -10.04
CA ASN A 16 6.07 -6.96 -11.01
C ASN A 16 4.68 -7.05 -10.35
N TRP A 17 4.48 -8.06 -9.51
CA TRP A 17 3.24 -8.21 -8.77
C TRP A 17 3.03 -7.07 -7.76
N LEU A 18 4.09 -6.62 -7.07
CA LEU A 18 4.02 -5.46 -6.17
C LEU A 18 3.67 -4.18 -6.92
N LYS A 19 4.26 -3.94 -8.10
CA LYS A 19 3.90 -2.80 -8.95
C LYS A 19 2.39 -2.78 -9.22
N GLU A 20 1.82 -3.92 -9.63
CA GLU A 20 0.37 -4.05 -9.85
C GLU A 20 -0.44 -3.80 -8.57
N GLN A 21 -0.01 -4.34 -7.42
CA GLN A 21 -0.72 -4.11 -6.16
C GLN A 21 -0.71 -2.63 -5.74
N PHE A 22 0.44 -1.96 -5.81
CA PHE A 22 0.55 -0.54 -5.44
C PHE A 22 -0.20 0.37 -6.41
N GLU A 23 -0.23 0.05 -7.70
CA GLU A 23 -1.01 0.79 -8.69
C GLU A 23 -2.52 0.67 -8.43
N ALA A 24 -2.99 -0.53 -8.05
CA ALA A 24 -4.36 -0.76 -7.62
C ALA A 24 -4.70 -0.01 -6.32
N ILE A 25 -3.82 -0.07 -5.31
CA ILE A 25 -3.99 0.65 -4.04
C ILE A 25 -4.05 2.17 -4.29
N GLN A 26 -3.17 2.72 -5.12
CA GLN A 26 -3.18 4.13 -5.45
C GLN A 26 -4.48 4.55 -6.14
N SER A 27 -4.98 3.72 -7.05
CA SER A 27 -6.27 3.94 -7.71
C SER A 27 -7.44 3.95 -6.72
N LEU A 28 -7.44 3.05 -5.73
CA LEU A 28 -8.45 3.00 -4.67
C LEU A 28 -8.37 4.24 -3.76
N ARG A 29 -7.16 4.66 -3.37
CA ARG A 29 -6.94 5.87 -2.57
C ARG A 29 -7.46 7.13 -3.26
N ASN A 30 -7.26 7.25 -4.58
CA ASN A 30 -7.79 8.37 -5.34
C ASN A 30 -9.34 8.41 -5.28
N LYS A 31 -10.00 7.27 -5.42
CA LYS A 31 -11.47 7.17 -5.31
C LYS A 31 -11.97 7.53 -3.91
N ILE A 32 -11.30 7.04 -2.86
CA ILE A 32 -11.61 7.38 -1.47
C ILE A 32 -11.52 8.89 -1.26
N TYR A 33 -10.44 9.52 -1.76
CA TYR A 33 -10.25 10.96 -1.68
C TYR A 33 -11.34 11.74 -2.41
N GLU A 34 -11.72 11.32 -3.62
CA GLU A 34 -12.81 11.95 -4.37
C GLU A 34 -14.16 11.88 -3.63
N LEU A 35 -14.47 10.74 -3.00
CA LEU A 35 -15.69 10.57 -2.21
C LEU A 35 -15.65 11.44 -0.95
N ASP A 36 -14.51 11.53 -0.27
CA ASP A 36 -14.34 12.43 0.87
C ASP A 36 -14.61 13.89 0.49
N GLN A 37 -14.11 14.35 -0.65
CA GLN A 37 -14.40 15.69 -1.14
C GLN A 37 -15.90 15.92 -1.40
N LYS A 38 -16.59 14.92 -1.96
CA LYS A 38 -18.06 15.00 -2.18
C LYS A 38 -18.83 15.04 -0.87
N ILE A 39 -18.46 14.20 0.10
CA ILE A 39 -19.08 14.17 1.43
C ILE A 39 -18.89 15.52 2.12
N GLN A 40 -17.65 16.02 2.19
CA GLN A 40 -17.33 17.31 2.81
C GLN A 40 -18.08 18.48 2.17
N THR A 41 -18.26 18.45 0.84
CA THR A 41 -19.05 19.45 0.11
C THR A 41 -20.51 19.45 0.55
N LEU A 42 -21.12 18.26 0.66
CA LEU A 42 -22.50 18.09 1.11
C LEU A 42 -22.69 18.47 2.58
N GLU A 43 -21.75 18.10 3.45
CA GLU A 43 -21.74 18.46 4.88
C GLU A 43 -21.63 19.98 5.09
N SER A 44 -20.95 20.68 4.18
CA SER A 44 -20.86 22.14 4.16
C SER A 44 -22.15 22.82 3.67
N GLY A 45 -23.20 22.04 3.36
CA GLY A 45 -24.49 22.54 2.88
C GLY A 45 -24.52 22.89 1.40
N VAL A 46 -23.45 22.60 0.66
CA VAL A 46 -23.42 22.80 -0.80
C VAL A 46 -24.13 21.63 -1.47
N SER A 47 -25.21 21.94 -2.18
CA SER A 47 -25.96 20.92 -2.92
C SER A 47 -25.16 20.46 -4.13
N LEU A 48 -25.01 19.14 -4.27
CA LEU A 48 -24.51 18.51 -5.48
C LEU A 48 -25.69 18.09 -6.38
N ASN A 49 -25.45 18.08 -7.69
CA ASN A 49 -26.40 17.55 -8.67
C ASN A 49 -26.46 16.02 -8.54
N GLY A 50 -27.23 15.51 -7.58
CA GLY A 50 -27.29 14.07 -7.26
C GLY A 50 -28.69 13.48 -7.10
N GLY A 51 -29.73 14.32 -7.03
CA GLY A 51 -31.08 13.86 -6.65
C GLY A 51 -31.13 13.34 -5.19
N GLY A 52 -32.32 13.30 -4.60
CA GLY A 52 -32.49 12.88 -3.20
C GLY A 52 -32.02 13.90 -2.15
N SER A 53 -32.18 13.57 -0.87
CA SER A 53 -31.77 14.44 0.25
C SER A 53 -30.26 14.47 0.42
N ILE A 54 -29.73 15.56 0.97
CA ILE A 54 -28.31 15.69 1.34
C ILE A 54 -27.87 14.50 2.23
N SER A 55 -28.67 14.15 3.23
CA SER A 55 -28.41 13.02 4.12
C SER A 55 -28.33 11.67 3.38
N GLY A 56 -29.19 11.45 2.38
CA GLY A 56 -29.17 10.22 1.58
C GLY A 56 -27.94 10.14 0.69
N GLN A 57 -27.51 11.26 0.10
CA GLN A 57 -26.30 11.31 -0.72
C GLN A 57 -25.04 11.09 0.12
N ILE A 58 -24.93 11.72 1.31
CA ILE A 58 -23.82 11.46 2.25
C ILE A 58 -23.78 9.98 2.61
N SER A 59 -24.91 9.38 3.01
CA SER A 59 -24.95 7.95 3.33
C SER A 59 -24.49 7.07 2.16
N SER A 60 -24.91 7.39 0.93
CA SER A 60 -24.50 6.63 -0.26
C SER A 60 -22.99 6.73 -0.52
N TYR A 61 -22.42 7.94 -0.48
CA TYR A 61 -20.99 8.13 -0.70
C TYR A 61 -20.15 7.53 0.42
N SER A 62 -20.61 7.59 1.67
CA SER A 62 -19.92 6.93 2.79
C SER A 62 -19.87 5.42 2.62
N SER A 63 -20.99 4.77 2.27
CA SER A 63 -20.99 3.32 2.02
C SER A 63 -20.10 2.90 0.84
N GLU A 64 -20.06 3.70 -0.23
CA GLU A 64 -19.15 3.46 -1.36
C GLU A 64 -17.69 3.63 -0.94
N LYS A 65 -17.39 4.66 -0.12
CA LYS A 65 -16.06 4.93 0.43
C LYS A 65 -15.59 3.76 1.29
N ASP A 66 -16.43 3.27 2.20
CA ASP A 66 -16.13 2.14 3.08
C ASP A 66 -15.78 0.90 2.23
N SER A 67 -16.52 0.64 1.15
CA SER A 67 -16.22 -0.47 0.23
C SER A 67 -14.84 -0.34 -0.44
N PHE A 68 -14.42 0.88 -0.81
CA PHE A 68 -13.07 1.09 -1.36
C PHE A 68 -11.97 1.00 -0.30
N ILE A 69 -12.25 1.37 0.95
CA ILE A 69 -11.33 1.17 2.07
C ILE A 69 -11.09 -0.33 2.28
N GLU A 70 -12.15 -1.13 2.38
CA GLU A 70 -12.05 -2.58 2.56
C GLU A 70 -11.22 -3.23 1.43
N LEU A 71 -11.43 -2.83 0.17
CA LEU A 71 -10.65 -3.32 -0.96
C LEU A 71 -9.17 -2.92 -0.88
N ALA A 72 -8.87 -1.72 -0.38
CA ALA A 72 -7.48 -1.27 -0.20
C ALA A 72 -6.78 -2.05 0.92
N GLU A 73 -7.48 -2.28 2.03
CA GLU A 73 -7.00 -3.11 3.14
C GLU A 73 -6.75 -4.56 2.68
N GLU A 74 -7.66 -5.16 1.90
CA GLU A 74 -7.47 -6.52 1.36
C GLU A 74 -6.21 -6.63 0.51
N LYS A 75 -5.90 -5.61 -0.29
CA LYS A 75 -4.68 -5.55 -1.12
C LYS A 75 -3.44 -5.49 -0.25
N ILE A 76 -3.44 -4.65 0.78
CA ILE A 76 -2.32 -4.53 1.73
C ILE A 76 -2.11 -5.85 2.47
N ASP A 77 -3.19 -6.45 2.95
CA ASP A 77 -3.16 -7.75 3.63
C ASP A 77 -2.62 -8.84 2.71
N SER A 78 -2.91 -8.80 1.41
CA SER A 78 -2.37 -9.77 0.45
C SER A 78 -0.85 -9.71 0.33
N ILE A 79 -0.26 -8.52 0.49
CA ILE A 79 1.19 -8.29 0.55
C ILE A 79 1.75 -8.83 1.87
N GLN A 80 1.13 -8.46 2.99
CA GLN A 80 1.58 -8.90 4.31
C GLN A 80 1.47 -10.42 4.51
N ARG A 81 0.44 -11.06 3.94
CA ARG A 81 0.28 -12.53 3.96
C ARG A 81 1.42 -13.29 3.26
N LYS A 82 2.17 -12.64 2.36
CA LYS A 82 3.38 -13.22 1.79
C LYS A 82 4.59 -13.14 2.71
N GLY A 83 4.51 -12.40 3.82
CA GLY A 83 5.66 -12.10 4.69
C GLY A 83 6.40 -10.82 4.28
N ILE A 84 5.84 -10.05 3.34
CA ILE A 84 6.42 -8.77 2.89
C ILE A 84 5.94 -7.67 3.84
N LEU A 85 6.87 -6.84 4.31
CA LEU A 85 6.57 -5.76 5.25
C LEU A 85 6.28 -4.48 4.47
N VAL A 86 5.05 -4.02 4.52
CA VAL A 86 4.66 -2.74 3.93
C VAL A 86 5.11 -1.60 4.85
N LYS A 87 6.02 -0.74 4.36
CA LYS A 87 6.63 0.36 5.14
C LYS A 87 5.98 1.70 4.85
N SER A 88 5.62 1.95 3.59
CA SER A 88 4.87 3.13 3.19
C SER A 88 4.04 2.83 1.95
N ILE A 89 2.73 3.09 2.05
CA ILE A 89 1.84 3.03 0.89
C ILE A 89 2.09 4.19 -0.08
N GLU A 90 2.35 5.38 0.46
CA GLU A 90 2.54 6.62 -0.30
C GLU A 90 3.77 6.58 -1.19
N HIS A 91 4.85 5.96 -0.70
CA HIS A 91 6.10 5.81 -1.44
C HIS A 91 6.23 4.43 -2.10
N ALA A 92 5.19 3.60 -2.05
CA ALA A 92 5.22 2.21 -2.49
C ALA A 92 6.48 1.48 -1.99
N LEU A 93 6.74 1.57 -0.68
CA LEU A 93 7.95 1.09 -0.03
C LEU A 93 7.65 -0.19 0.75
N VAL A 94 8.41 -1.25 0.47
CA VAL A 94 8.33 -2.52 1.19
C VAL A 94 9.72 -3.08 1.53
N ASP A 95 9.74 -3.85 2.60
CA ASP A 95 10.91 -4.62 3.04
C ASP A 95 10.59 -6.12 2.97
N PHE A 96 11.52 -6.89 2.41
CA PHE A 96 11.49 -8.35 2.44
C PHE A 96 12.48 -8.83 3.51
N PRO A 97 12.04 -9.55 4.55
CA PRO A 97 12.96 -10.20 5.47
C PRO A 97 13.86 -11.17 4.70
N SER A 98 15.17 -11.11 4.90
CA SER A 98 16.15 -11.97 4.22
C SER A 98 17.32 -12.32 5.15
N ILE A 99 18.15 -13.27 4.73
CA ILE A 99 19.36 -13.68 5.45
C ILE A 99 20.57 -13.43 4.55
N LEU A 100 21.54 -12.67 5.05
CA LEU A 100 22.83 -12.44 4.40
C LEU A 100 23.94 -12.73 5.41
N ASP A 101 24.88 -13.61 5.06
CA ASP A 101 25.98 -14.04 5.94
C ASP A 101 25.51 -14.46 7.35
N SER A 102 24.44 -15.27 7.42
CA SER A 102 23.80 -15.72 8.67
C SER A 102 23.22 -14.62 9.56
N ARG A 103 23.01 -13.41 9.02
CA ARG A 103 22.38 -12.28 9.71
C ARG A 103 21.06 -11.92 9.03
N GLU A 104 20.08 -11.52 9.85
CA GLU A 104 18.82 -11.00 9.32
C GLU A 104 19.02 -9.60 8.76
N ILE A 105 18.55 -9.41 7.53
CA ILE A 105 18.55 -8.12 6.84
C ILE A 105 17.17 -7.88 6.20
N TYR A 106 16.97 -6.68 5.68
CA TYR A 106 15.83 -6.36 4.85
C TYR A 106 16.27 -6.00 3.44
N LEU A 107 15.76 -6.72 2.44
CA LEU A 107 15.84 -6.29 1.05
C LEU A 107 14.76 -5.24 0.83
N CYS A 108 15.10 -4.09 0.28
CA CYS A 108 14.21 -2.93 0.26
C CYS A 108 13.85 -2.58 -1.19
N TRP A 109 12.57 -2.48 -1.49
CA TRP A 109 12.06 -2.07 -2.80
C TRP A 109 11.17 -0.84 -2.66
N HIS A 110 11.35 0.14 -3.54
CA HIS A 110 10.42 1.25 -3.66
C HIS A 110 9.79 1.35 -5.05
N GLY A 111 8.58 1.93 -5.11
CA GLY A 111 7.91 2.22 -6.37
C GLY A 111 8.78 3.07 -7.29
N GLY A 112 8.89 2.62 -8.55
CA GLY A 112 9.78 3.22 -9.56
C GLY A 112 11.08 2.43 -9.79
N GLU A 113 11.43 1.48 -8.93
CA GLU A 113 12.53 0.55 -9.20
C GLU A 113 12.05 -0.68 -10.00
N ASP A 114 12.77 -1.02 -11.06
CA ASP A 114 12.53 -2.25 -11.83
C ASP A 114 13.05 -3.51 -11.14
N LYS A 115 13.99 -3.33 -10.21
CA LYS A 115 14.59 -4.41 -9.44
C LYS A 115 14.95 -3.99 -8.02
N ILE A 116 15.19 -4.95 -7.15
CA ILE A 116 15.66 -4.69 -5.80
C ILE A 116 17.15 -4.42 -5.90
N LEU A 117 17.56 -3.23 -5.49
CA LEU A 117 18.95 -2.77 -5.60
C LEU A 117 19.62 -2.55 -4.26
N TYR A 118 18.83 -2.54 -3.19
CA TYR A 118 19.30 -2.14 -1.87
C TYR A 118 18.83 -3.11 -0.81
N TRP A 119 19.64 -3.23 0.23
CA TRP A 119 19.29 -3.88 1.48
C TRP A 119 19.66 -2.97 2.65
N HIS A 120 19.11 -3.22 3.83
CA HIS A 120 19.56 -2.56 5.06
C HIS A 120 19.46 -3.51 6.25
N GLU A 121 20.26 -3.24 7.27
CA GLU A 121 20.19 -3.92 8.57
C GLU A 121 18.82 -3.66 9.24
N ILE A 122 18.38 -4.59 10.09
CA ILE A 122 17.06 -4.54 10.74
C ILE A 122 16.85 -3.30 11.63
N ASP A 123 17.94 -2.78 12.21
CA ASP A 123 17.91 -1.69 13.22
C ASP A 123 18.13 -0.29 12.62
N VAL A 124 18.50 -0.19 11.34
CA VAL A 124 18.94 1.07 10.71
C VAL A 124 17.87 1.66 9.79
N GLY A 125 16.95 0.83 9.31
CA GLY A 125 15.88 1.23 8.39
C GLY A 125 16.39 1.76 7.04
N PHE A 126 15.50 2.43 6.29
CA PHE A 126 15.76 2.90 4.92
C PHE A 126 17.00 3.79 4.78
N SER A 127 17.32 4.63 5.78
CA SER A 127 18.47 5.54 5.73
C SER A 127 19.82 4.81 5.77
N GLY A 128 19.84 3.52 6.15
CA GLY A 128 21.02 2.66 6.18
C GLY A 128 21.20 1.78 4.95
N ARG A 129 20.54 2.10 3.82
CA ARG A 129 20.58 1.29 2.59
C ARG A 129 22.00 1.09 2.07
N GLN A 130 22.35 -0.16 1.82
CA GLN A 130 23.56 -0.61 1.15
C GLN A 130 23.17 -1.22 -0.20
N ALA A 131 23.98 -0.97 -1.23
CA ALA A 131 23.77 -1.58 -2.53
C ALA A 131 24.04 -3.09 -2.47
N LEU A 132 23.23 -3.87 -3.20
CA LEU A 132 23.43 -5.30 -3.44
C LEU A 132 24.55 -5.57 -4.45
#